data_AF-A0A350Y3B6-F1
#
_entry.id   AF-A0A350Y3B6-F1
#
_cell.length_a   1.000
_cell.length_b   1.000
_cell.length_c   1.000
_cell.angle_alpha   90.00
_cell.angle_beta   90.00
_cell.angle_gamma   90.00
#
_symmetry.space_group_name_H-M   'P 1'
#
loop_
_entity.id
_entity.type
_entity.pdbx_description
1 polymer ?
#
loop_
_entity_poly.entity_id
_entity_poly.type
_entity_poly.pdbx_seq_one_letter_code
_entity_poly.pdbx_strand_id
1 'polypeptide(L)' 'MTKVRFQADADLKQAILTGTIRREPNIDFQSAYAAGLEGKLDPEVLAIAAQDGRVSIGLLKFYRLVKTKQR' A
#
# COMPACT_ATOMS: atom_id res chain seq x y z
N MET A 1 -7.84 -10.81 14.85
CA MET A 1 -8.16 -10.54 13.42
C MET A 1 -6.86 -10.24 12.68
N THR A 2 -6.64 -10.87 11.53
CA THR A 2 -5.46 -10.65 10.70
C THR A 2 -5.57 -9.28 10.02
N LYS A 3 -4.72 -8.33 10.41
CA LYS A 3 -4.69 -6.96 9.86
C LYS A 3 -3.94 -7.01 8.53
N VAL A 4 -4.58 -6.67 7.41
CA VAL A 4 -3.89 -6.58 6.12
C VAL A 4 -2.92 -5.40 6.15
N ARG A 5 -1.66 -5.64 5.78
CA ARG A 5 -0.59 -4.65 5.79
C ARG A 5 -0.28 -4.24 4.36
N PHE A 6 -0.33 -2.95 4.09
CA PHE A 6 -0.05 -2.38 2.78
C PHE A 6 1.21 -1.54 2.79
N GLN A 7 1.84 -1.46 1.63
CA GLN A 7 2.96 -0.57 1.33
C GLN A 7 2.59 0.26 0.11
N ALA A 8 2.57 1.58 0.25
CA ALA A 8 2.37 2.47 -0.88
C ALA A 8 3.61 2.54 -1.76
N ASP A 9 3.33 2.62 -3.04
CA ASP A 9 4.24 3.14 -4.05
C ASP A 9 4.58 4.63 -3.80
N ALA A 10 5.74 5.07 -4.27
CA ALA A 10 6.23 6.45 -4.12
C ALA A 10 5.29 7.46 -4.80
N ASP A 11 4.69 7.05 -5.90
CA ASP A 11 3.77 7.89 -6.68
C ASP A 11 2.32 7.87 -6.16
N LEU A 12 2.03 7.16 -5.05
CA LEU A 12 0.69 7.13 -4.50
C LEU A 12 0.33 8.48 -3.88
N LYS A 13 -0.72 9.12 -4.43
CA LYS A 13 -1.25 10.38 -3.90
C LYS A 13 -1.63 10.24 -2.42
N GLN A 14 -1.05 11.09 -1.58
CA GLN A 14 -1.32 11.13 -0.12
C GLN A 14 -2.81 11.21 0.22
N ALA A 15 -3.61 11.91 -0.60
CA ALA A 15 -5.07 11.98 -0.40
C ALA A 15 -5.77 10.61 -0.42
N ILE A 16 -5.28 9.63 -1.18
CA ILE A 16 -5.80 8.26 -1.20
C ILE A 16 -5.49 7.56 0.13
N LEU A 17 -4.28 7.76 0.65
CA LEU A 17 -3.81 7.18 1.91
C LEU A 17 -4.63 7.73 3.08
N THR A 18 -4.75 9.05 3.17
CA THR A 18 -5.60 9.73 4.17
C THR A 18 -7.06 9.30 4.07
N GLY A 19 -7.61 9.23 2.84
CA GLY A 19 -8.99 8.79 2.62
C GLY A 19 -9.24 7.32 2.99
N THR A 20 -8.24 6.46 2.82
CA THR A 20 -8.31 5.03 3.19
C THR A 20 -8.27 4.87 4.71
N ILE A 21 -7.30 5.48 5.39
CA ILE A 21 -7.19 5.44 6.86
C ILE A 21 -8.45 5.98 7.53
N ARG A 22 -9.03 7.07 6.99
CA ARG A 22 -10.27 7.65 7.53
C ARG A 22 -11.47 6.70 7.44
N ARG A 23 -11.55 5.89 6.38
CA ARG A 23 -12.67 4.96 6.16
C ARG A 23 -12.44 3.61 6.84
N GLU A 24 -11.20 3.16 6.91
CA GLU A 24 -10.79 1.86 7.43
C GLU A 24 -9.57 2.02 8.36
N PRO A 25 -9.76 2.51 9.61
CA PRO A 25 -8.67 2.80 10.54
C PRO A 25 -7.91 1.54 10.99
N ASN A 26 -8.53 0.37 10.80
CA ASN A 26 -7.95 -0.93 11.09
C ASN A 26 -7.07 -1.48 9.95
N ILE A 27 -6.69 -0.67 8.95
CA ILE A 27 -5.67 -1.05 7.96
C ILE A 27 -4.28 -0.62 8.45
N ASP A 28 -3.24 -1.46 8.27
CA ASP A 28 -1.84 -1.06 8.48
C ASP A 28 -1.27 -0.60 7.14
N PHE A 29 -0.74 0.61 7.11
CA PHE A 29 -0.28 1.25 5.89
C PHE A 29 1.11 1.86 6.12
N GLN A 30 2.06 1.57 5.24
CA GLN A 30 3.40 2.17 5.22
C GLN A 30 3.59 2.95 3.93
N SER A 31 4.11 4.17 4.01
CA SER A 31 4.45 4.96 2.83
C SER A 31 5.76 4.46 2.19
N ALA A 32 5.97 4.77 0.92
CA ALA A 32 7.24 4.51 0.25
C ALA A 32 8.43 5.14 0.95
N TYR A 33 8.25 6.37 1.48
CA TYR A 33 9.26 7.05 2.28
C TYR A 33 9.59 6.28 3.56
N ALA A 34 8.57 5.87 4.31
CA ALA A 34 8.76 5.09 5.55
C ALA A 34 9.32 3.67 5.29
N ALA A 35 9.24 3.18 4.06
CA ALA A 35 9.83 1.91 3.63
C ALA A 35 11.19 2.10 2.90
N GLY A 36 11.70 3.33 2.78
CA GLY A 36 12.97 3.61 2.12
C GLY A 36 13.01 3.19 0.65
N LEU A 37 11.90 3.37 -0.08
CA LEU A 37 11.75 2.92 -1.47
C LEU A 37 12.23 3.93 -2.52
N GLU A 38 12.63 5.12 -2.09
CA GLU A 38 13.09 6.17 -2.99
C GLU A 38 14.30 5.69 -3.80
N GLY A 39 14.22 5.81 -5.13
CA GLY A 39 15.27 5.36 -6.05
C GLY A 39 15.36 3.85 -6.26
N LYS A 40 14.46 3.05 -5.66
CA LYS A 40 14.43 1.59 -5.85
C LYS A 40 13.68 1.19 -7.11
N LEU A 41 14.15 0.13 -7.76
CA LEU A 41 13.47 -0.49 -8.90
C LEU A 41 12.29 -1.36 -8.43
N ASP A 42 11.29 -1.56 -9.29
CA ASP A 42 10.10 -2.36 -8.99
C ASP A 42 10.40 -3.74 -8.35
N PRO A 43 11.40 -4.52 -8.81
CA PRO A 43 11.72 -5.80 -8.17
C PRO A 43 12.20 -5.66 -6.73
N GLU A 44 12.96 -4.61 -6.42
CA GLU A 44 13.44 -4.33 -5.06
C GLU A 44 12.28 -3.90 -4.16
N VAL A 45 11.37 -3.07 -4.68
CA VAL A 45 10.16 -2.65 -3.96
C VAL A 45 9.30 -3.86 -3.60
N LEU A 46 9.11 -4.80 -4.54
CA LEU A 46 8.36 -6.03 -4.31
C LEU A 46 9.07 -6.95 -3.31
N ALA A 47 10.39 -7.05 -3.38
CA ALA A 47 11.18 -7.86 -2.44
C ALA A 47 11.06 -7.32 -1.00
N ILE A 48 11.16 -6.00 -0.82
CA ILE A 48 10.97 -5.34 0.49
C ILE A 48 9.56 -5.58 1.02
N ALA A 49 8.55 -5.38 0.18
CA ALA A 49 7.16 -5.62 0.58
C ALA A 49 6.94 -7.10 0.98
N ALA A 50 7.49 -8.05 0.22
CA ALA A 50 7.39 -9.47 0.55
C ALA A 50 8.12 -9.83 1.85
N GLN A 51 9.31 -9.26 2.08
CA GLN A 51 10.08 -9.45 3.32
C GLN A 51 9.31 -8.94 4.54
N ASP A 52 8.62 -7.81 4.41
CA ASP A 52 7.83 -7.20 5.49
C ASP A 52 6.42 -7.80 5.65
N GLY A 53 6.06 -8.79 4.82
CA GLY A 53 4.74 -9.40 4.80
C GLY A 53 3.64 -8.41 4.39
N ARG A 54 3.97 -7.45 3.52
CA ARG A 54 3.11 -6.36 3.04
C ARG A 54 2.69 -6.58 1.60
N VAL A 55 1.50 -6.09 1.27
CA VAL A 55 1.02 -6.00 -0.11
C VAL A 55 1.38 -4.63 -0.68
N SER A 56 2.20 -4.61 -1.73
CA SER A 56 2.53 -3.38 -2.45
C SER A 56 1.33 -2.88 -3.26
N ILE A 57 1.01 -1.59 -3.15
CA ILE A 57 -0.11 -0.94 -3.83
C ILE A 57 0.34 0.34 -4.55
N GLY A 58 0.28 0.27 -5.88
CA GLY A 58 0.38 1.42 -6.79
C GLY A 58 -0.98 1.83 -7.36
N LEU A 59 -1.02 2.99 -8.02
CA LEU A 59 -2.24 3.61 -8.56
C LEU A 59 -3.06 2.69 -9.48
N LEU A 60 -2.45 1.69 -10.11
CA LEU A 60 -3.13 0.75 -11.00
C LEU A 60 -3.85 -0.41 -10.31
N LYS A 61 -3.52 -0.74 -9.04
CA LYS A 61 -4.08 -1.95 -8.39
C LYS A 61 -5.13 -1.67 -7.32
N PHE A 62 -5.06 -0.51 -6.67
CA PHE A 62 -5.96 -0.21 -5.53
C PHE A 62 -7.43 -0.06 -5.95
N TYR A 63 -7.71 0.56 -7.11
CA TYR A 63 -9.07 0.70 -7.65
C TYR A 63 -9.77 -0.66 -7.83
N ARG A 64 -9.02 -1.71 -8.16
CA ARG A 64 -9.57 -3.04 -8.41
C ARG A 64 -9.84 -3.82 -7.12
N LEU A 65 -9.02 -3.63 -6.09
CA LEU A 65 -9.18 -4.28 -4.78
C LEU A 65 -10.35 -3.70 -3.97
N VAL A 66 -10.54 -2.37 -4.00
CA VAL A 66 -11.64 -1.71 -3.28
C VAL A 66 -12.99 -2.00 -3.93
N LYS A 67 -13.05 -2.07 -5.26
CA LYS A 67 -14.28 -2.45 -5.98
C LYS A 67 -14.67 -3.92 -5.82
N THR A 68 -13.73 -4.82 -5.52
CA THR A 68 -14.01 -6.26 -5.38
C THR A 68 -14.47 -6.65 -3.98
N LYS A 69 -14.24 -5.82 -2.95
CA LYS A 69 -14.80 -6.03 -1.59
C LYS A 69 -16.19 -5.40 -1.37
N GLN A 70 -16.74 -4.69 -2.34
CA GLN A 70 -18.11 -4.13 -2.30
C GLN A 70 -19.12 -4.96 -3.11
N ARG A 71 -18.87 -6.25 -3.33
CA ARG A 71 -19.85 -7.19 -3.89
C ARG A 71 -20.09 -8.33 -2.91
#